data_AF-A0A0H5D3P4-F1
#
_entry.id   AF-A0A0H5D3P4-F1
#
_cell.length_a   1.000
_cell.length_b   1.000
_cell.length_c   1.000
_cell.angle_alpha   90.00
_cell.angle_beta   90.00
_cell.angle_gamma   90.00
#
_symmetry.space_group_name_H-M   'P 1'
#
loop_
_entity.id
_entity.type
_entity.pdbx_description
1 polymer ?
#
loop_
_entity_poly.entity_id
_entity_poly.type
_entity_poly.pdbx_seq_one_letter_code
_entity_poly.pdbx_strand_id
1 'polypeptide(L)'
;MLMDGPDGLEPAMFWLSEFDSPLSRSTWQEMFSTANRRCRARGVRLHAHAHMLRQTFAVITFEQMQRGQIAALGALNPEQRESYVRVFGDPLDWVRRRLGHASVVTTQIYLHALEELEMETRMALVPDGWDDPSEFASDFVPDEAVIDEDAA
;
A
#
# COMPACT_ATOMS: atom_id res chain seq x y z
N MET A 1 20.84 25.08 -4.50
CA MET A 1 20.01 26.28 -4.45
C MET A 1 20.49 27.08 -3.25
N LEU A 2 20.97 28.30 -3.47
CA LEU A 2 21.39 29.22 -2.41
C LEU A 2 20.34 30.33 -2.31
N MET A 3 20.20 30.94 -1.14
CA MET A 3 19.40 32.14 -0.91
C MET A 3 20.27 33.23 -0.31
N ASP A 4 19.88 34.49 -0.51
CA ASP A 4 20.61 35.64 0.01
C ASP A 4 20.24 35.87 1.48
N GLY A 5 21.21 35.73 2.36
CA GLY A 5 21.09 35.91 3.80
C GLY A 5 21.84 37.17 4.29
N PRO A 6 21.69 37.53 5.58
CA PRO A 6 22.33 38.73 6.15
C PRO A 6 23.86 38.75 6.00
N ASP A 7 24.49 37.57 5.97
CA ASP A 7 25.94 37.38 5.89
C ASP A 7 26.40 36.87 4.49
N GLY A 8 25.51 36.93 3.48
CA GLY A 8 25.77 36.50 2.11
C GLY A 8 24.98 35.25 1.69
N LEU A 9 25.44 34.57 0.64
CA LEU A 9 24.72 33.41 0.08
C LEU A 9 24.77 32.20 1.03
N GLU A 10 23.62 31.76 1.51
CA GLU A 10 23.45 30.58 2.35
C GLU A 10 22.67 29.46 1.64
N PRO A 11 22.82 28.19 2.03
CA PRO A 11 22.06 27.10 1.42
C PRO A 11 20.56 27.22 1.71
N ALA A 12 19.74 27.24 0.65
CA ALA A 12 18.28 27.15 0.76
C ALA A 12 17.84 25.68 0.95
N MET A 13 18.42 25.00 1.93
CA MET A 13 18.27 23.56 2.17
C MET A 13 17.93 23.32 3.63
N PHE A 14 16.87 22.55 3.89
CA PHE A 14 16.43 22.25 5.25
C PHE A 14 17.37 21.28 5.98
N TRP A 15 17.99 20.35 5.25
CA TRP A 15 18.85 19.32 5.80
C TRP A 15 20.31 19.65 5.55
N LEU A 16 20.97 20.20 6.58
CA LEU A 16 22.37 20.61 6.57
C LEU A 16 23.21 19.74 7.50
N SER A 17 24.50 19.63 7.18
CA SER A 17 25.52 19.11 8.08
C SER A 17 25.96 20.20 9.07
N GLU A 18 26.80 19.83 10.03
CA GLU A 18 27.46 20.75 10.97
C GLU A 18 28.41 21.77 10.30
N PHE A 19 28.70 21.61 9.01
CA PHE A 19 29.53 22.51 8.22
C PHE A 19 28.72 23.32 7.21
N ASP A 20 27.42 23.53 7.47
CA ASP A 20 26.48 24.27 6.61
C ASP A 20 26.41 23.76 5.16
N SER A 21 26.77 22.50 4.95
CA SER A 21 26.71 21.87 3.64
C SER A 21 25.50 20.93 3.55
N PRO A 22 24.92 20.77 2.35
CA PRO A 22 23.91 19.74 2.09
C PRO A 22 24.24 18.37 2.69
N LEU A 23 23.27 17.79 3.41
CA LEU A 23 23.38 16.41 3.88
C LEU A 23 23.58 15.43 2.72
N SER A 24 24.67 14.67 2.77
CA SER A 24 24.99 13.70 1.71
C SER A 24 24.08 12.46 1.78
N ARG A 25 23.97 11.74 0.65
CA ARG A 25 23.20 10.48 0.59
C ARG A 25 23.77 9.40 1.52
N SER A 26 25.10 9.30 1.66
CA SER A 26 25.71 8.33 2.58
C SER A 26 25.38 8.66 4.03
N THR A 27 25.39 9.94 4.40
CA THR A 27 25.00 10.37 5.76
C THR A 27 23.55 9.96 6.07
N TRP A 28 22.62 10.15 5.13
CA TRP A 28 21.25 9.63 5.28
C TRP A 28 21.20 8.12 5.52
N GLN A 29 21.96 7.34 4.74
CA GLN A 29 22.03 5.88 4.89
C GLN A 29 22.62 5.46 6.24
N GLU A 30 23.62 6.20 6.74
CA GLU A 30 24.19 5.96 8.06
C GLU A 30 23.21 6.26 9.20
N MET A 31 22.37 7.29 9.07
CA MET A 31 21.32 7.58 10.05
C MET A 31 20.35 6.40 10.20
N PHE A 32 19.89 5.83 9.09
CA PHE A 32 19.06 4.61 9.10
C PHE A 32 19.80 3.41 9.70
N SER A 33 21.07 3.21 9.30
CA SER A 33 21.89 2.10 9.79
C SER A 33 22.10 2.18 11.30
N THR A 34 22.33 3.38 11.82
CA THR A 34 22.46 3.66 13.25
C THR A 34 21.15 3.40 14.00
N ALA A 35 20.02 3.87 13.47
CA ALA A 35 18.70 3.61 14.05
C ALA A 35 18.36 2.10 14.08
N ASN A 36 18.60 1.39 12.99
CA ASN A 36 18.40 -0.06 12.90
C ASN A 36 19.27 -0.83 13.91
N ARG A 37 20.53 -0.42 14.10
CA ARG A 37 21.44 -1.01 15.10
C ARG A 37 20.92 -0.81 16.52
N ARG A 38 20.39 0.38 16.82
CA ARG A 38 19.76 0.69 18.12
C ARG A 38 18.51 -0.17 18.36
N CYS A 39 17.68 -0.37 17.34
CA CYS A 39 16.51 -1.25 17.43
C CYS A 39 16.94 -2.69 17.74
N ARG A 40 17.91 -3.22 17.00
CA ARG A 40 18.47 -4.56 17.21
C ARG A 40 19.04 -4.75 18.62
N ALA A 41 19.80 -3.78 19.12
CA ALA A 41 20.37 -3.83 20.46
C ALA A 41 19.31 -3.88 21.57
N ARG A 42 18.08 -3.43 21.29
CA ARG A 42 16.92 -3.48 22.19
C ARG A 42 15.99 -4.66 21.91
N GLY A 43 16.39 -5.61 21.06
CA GLY A 43 15.56 -6.75 20.68
C GLY A 43 14.37 -6.42 19.77
N VAL A 44 14.30 -5.18 19.24
CA VAL A 44 13.24 -4.79 18.30
C VAL A 44 13.61 -5.31 16.91
N ARG A 45 12.84 -6.27 16.39
CA ARG A 45 13.00 -6.86 15.05
C ARG A 45 12.48 -5.92 13.95
N LEU A 46 13.05 -4.72 13.87
CA LEU A 46 12.73 -3.72 12.85
C LEU A 46 13.96 -3.43 12.00
N HIS A 47 13.78 -3.38 10.69
CA HIS A 47 14.76 -2.86 9.74
C HIS A 47 14.05 -1.91 8.78
N ALA A 48 14.56 -0.69 8.64
CA ALA A 48 13.97 0.32 7.77
C ALA A 48 15.03 1.09 6.98
N HIS A 49 14.64 1.57 5.80
CA HIS A 49 15.38 2.52 4.99
C HIS A 49 14.39 3.49 4.31
N ALA A 50 14.89 4.60 3.75
CA ALA A 50 14.03 5.68 3.25
C ALA A 50 12.96 5.22 2.24
N HIS A 51 13.31 4.34 1.30
CA HIS A 51 12.37 3.83 0.31
C HIS A 51 11.27 2.95 0.95
N MET A 52 11.64 2.07 1.89
CA MET A 52 10.68 1.29 2.65
C MET A 52 9.71 2.18 3.42
N LEU A 53 10.18 3.24 4.10
CA LEU A 53 9.28 4.16 4.79
C LEU A 53 8.29 4.86 3.84
N ARG A 54 8.74 5.23 2.64
CA ARG A 54 7.86 5.78 1.59
C ARG A 54 6.79 4.78 1.17
N GLN A 55 7.15 3.51 1.00
CA GLN A 55 6.22 2.43 0.68
C GLN A 55 5.23 2.20 1.84
N THR A 56 5.72 2.11 3.08
CA THR A 56 4.89 1.95 4.27
C THR A 56 3.88 3.09 4.42
N PHE A 57 4.30 4.35 4.21
CA PHE A 57 3.40 5.49 4.20
C PHE A 57 2.28 5.32 3.16
N ALA A 58 2.62 4.88 1.95
CA ALA A 58 1.66 4.70 0.88
C ALA A 58 0.61 3.63 1.22
N VAL A 59 1.05 2.44 1.66
CA VAL A 59 0.16 1.32 1.99
C VAL A 59 -0.76 1.68 3.16
N ILE A 60 -0.20 2.17 4.28
CA ILE A 60 -1.00 2.50 5.47
C ILE A 60 -1.99 3.62 5.15
N THR A 61 -1.55 4.69 4.48
CA THR A 61 -2.45 5.82 4.19
C THR A 61 -3.55 5.41 3.23
N PHE A 62 -3.21 4.65 2.19
CA PHE A 62 -4.18 4.14 1.22
C PHE A 62 -5.23 3.25 1.90
N GLU A 63 -4.80 2.32 2.74
CA GLU A 63 -5.68 1.45 3.53
C GLU A 63 -6.67 2.25 4.37
N GLN A 64 -6.18 3.23 5.13
CA GLN A 64 -7.02 4.04 6.02
C GLN A 64 -8.03 4.88 5.24
N MET A 65 -7.62 5.46 4.10
CA MET A 65 -8.52 6.20 3.23
C MET A 65 -9.57 5.28 2.59
N GLN A 66 -9.18 4.09 2.14
CA GLN A 66 -10.10 3.11 1.56
C GLN A 66 -11.14 2.65 2.59
N ARG A 67 -10.72 2.32 3.82
CA ARG A 67 -11.64 1.95 4.91
C ARG A 67 -12.60 3.09 5.24
N GLY A 68 -12.09 4.31 5.37
CA GLY A 68 -12.90 5.50 5.63
C GLY A 68 -13.93 5.75 4.53
N GLN A 69 -13.53 5.59 3.27
CA GLN A 69 -14.43 5.73 2.12
C GLN A 69 -15.50 4.64 2.08
N ILE A 70 -15.16 3.37 2.29
CA ILE A 70 -16.14 2.28 2.34
C ILE A 70 -17.17 2.54 3.45
N ALA A 71 -16.71 2.92 4.64
CA ALA A 71 -17.59 3.23 5.77
C ALA A 71 -18.53 4.41 5.46
N ALA A 72 -18.00 5.48 4.84
CA ALA A 72 -18.80 6.64 4.46
C ALA A 72 -19.84 6.30 3.39
N LEU A 73 -19.46 5.55 2.35
CA LEU A 73 -20.36 5.20 1.25
C LEU A 73 -21.46 4.19 1.67
N GLY A 74 -21.19 3.35 2.67
CA GLY A 74 -22.15 2.37 3.18
C GLY A 74 -23.46 2.98 3.72
N ALA A 75 -23.40 4.20 4.25
CA ALA A 75 -24.56 4.92 4.78
C ALA A 75 -25.33 5.75 3.72
N LEU A 76 -24.81 5.84 2.50
CA LEU A 76 -25.30 6.75 1.47
C LEU A 76 -26.10 6.02 0.38
N ASN A 77 -27.09 6.71 -0.20
CA ASN A 77 -27.79 6.28 -1.40
C ASN A 77 -26.91 6.47 -2.67
N PRO A 78 -27.27 5.90 -3.83
CA PRO A 78 -26.44 5.98 -5.04
C PRO A 78 -26.05 7.40 -5.48
N GLU A 79 -26.98 8.36 -5.48
CA GLU A 79 -26.72 9.76 -5.88
C GLU A 79 -25.77 10.47 -4.90
N GLN A 80 -25.92 10.17 -3.62
CA GLN A 80 -25.03 10.66 -2.56
C GLN A 80 -23.63 10.05 -2.67
N ARG A 81 -23.50 8.78 -3.07
CA ARG A 81 -22.20 8.13 -3.29
C ARG A 81 -21.43 8.77 -4.44
N GLU A 82 -22.08 9.03 -5.57
CA GLU A 82 -21.46 9.74 -6.70
C GLU A 82 -20.99 11.14 -6.30
N SER A 83 -21.83 11.87 -5.56
CA SER A 83 -21.49 13.20 -5.05
C SER A 83 -20.31 13.15 -4.08
N TYR A 84 -20.26 12.15 -3.19
CA TYR A 84 -19.16 11.96 -2.25
C TYR A 84 -17.82 11.74 -2.97
N VAL A 85 -17.77 10.81 -3.92
CA VAL A 85 -16.54 10.50 -4.69
C VAL A 85 -16.10 11.71 -5.51
N ARG A 86 -17.02 12.51 -6.04
CA ARG A 86 -16.68 13.74 -6.77
C ARG A 86 -16.04 14.81 -5.88
N VAL A 87 -16.50 14.95 -4.64
CA VAL A 87 -16.00 15.97 -3.70
C VAL A 87 -14.67 15.54 -3.07
N PHE A 88 -14.57 14.29 -2.61
CA PHE A 88 -13.41 13.81 -1.85
C PHE A 88 -12.37 13.09 -2.72
N GLY A 89 -12.75 12.68 -3.94
CA GLY A 89 -11.87 12.04 -4.90
C GLY A 89 -11.69 10.54 -4.67
N ASP A 90 -10.79 9.96 -5.46
CA ASP A 90 -10.37 8.57 -5.35
C ASP A 90 -9.14 8.44 -4.41
N PRO A 91 -9.14 7.50 -3.44
CA PRO A 91 -8.03 7.34 -2.51
C PRO A 91 -6.70 7.02 -3.18
N LEU A 92 -6.71 6.23 -4.25
CA LEU A 92 -5.49 5.87 -4.97
C LEU A 92 -4.90 7.09 -5.70
N ASP A 93 -5.75 7.94 -6.30
CA ASP A 93 -5.31 9.21 -6.90
C ASP A 93 -4.75 10.19 -5.84
N TRP A 94 -5.32 10.22 -4.64
CA TRP A 94 -4.80 11.02 -3.54
C TRP A 94 -3.37 10.62 -3.17
N VAL A 95 -3.12 9.30 -3.00
CA VAL A 95 -1.80 8.78 -2.67
C VAL A 95 -0.82 9.04 -3.81
N ARG A 96 -1.24 8.85 -5.07
CA ARG A 96 -0.43 9.16 -6.27
C ARG A 96 0.08 10.60 -6.23
N ARG A 97 -0.80 11.58 -5.99
CA ARG A 97 -0.43 12.99 -5.91
C ARG A 97 0.51 13.27 -4.73
N ARG A 98 0.23 12.69 -3.56
CA ARG A 98 1.04 12.90 -2.36
C ARG A 98 2.45 12.33 -2.47
N LEU A 99 2.60 11.22 -3.20
CA LEU A 99 3.88 10.62 -3.51
C LEU A 99 4.61 11.30 -4.68
N GLY A 100 3.90 12.10 -5.49
CA GLY A 100 4.46 12.70 -6.70
C GLY A 100 4.65 11.68 -7.82
N HIS A 101 3.82 10.64 -7.89
CA HIS A 101 3.86 9.67 -8.98
C HIS A 101 3.25 10.29 -10.25
N ALA A 102 4.01 10.21 -11.35
CA ALA A 102 3.57 10.69 -12.65
C ALA A 102 2.41 9.86 -13.24
N SER A 103 2.32 8.57 -12.86
CA SER A 103 1.31 7.64 -13.35
C SER A 103 0.55 6.97 -12.20
N VAL A 104 -0.76 6.79 -12.38
CA VAL A 104 -1.59 5.99 -11.47
C VAL A 104 -1.17 4.53 -11.48
N VAL A 105 -0.69 4.02 -12.62
CA VAL A 105 -0.22 2.63 -12.78
C VAL A 105 0.94 2.34 -11.81
N THR A 106 1.87 3.28 -11.63
CA THR A 106 2.95 3.14 -10.63
C THR A 106 2.42 3.06 -9.20
N THR A 107 1.23 3.62 -8.94
CA THR A 107 0.61 3.62 -7.60
C THR A 107 -0.23 2.38 -7.37
N GLN A 108 -0.75 1.74 -8.43
CA GLN A 108 -1.51 0.49 -8.36
C GLN A 108 -0.73 -0.67 -7.72
N ILE A 109 0.60 -0.59 -7.66
CA ILE A 109 1.43 -1.57 -6.93
C ILE A 109 1.00 -1.75 -5.46
N TYR A 110 0.37 -0.73 -4.87
CA TYR A 110 -0.12 -0.80 -3.49
C TYR A 110 -1.47 -1.50 -3.34
N LEU A 111 -2.21 -1.73 -4.44
CA LEU A 111 -3.42 -2.55 -4.41
C LEU A 111 -3.07 -3.99 -4.04
N HIS A 112 -2.05 -4.57 -4.67
CA HIS A 112 -1.59 -5.91 -4.36
C HIS A 112 -1.13 -6.06 -2.91
N ALA A 113 -0.47 -5.03 -2.35
CA ALA A 113 -0.08 -5.04 -0.94
C ALA A 113 -1.30 -5.06 0.01
N LEU A 114 -2.39 -4.37 -0.34
CA LEU A 114 -3.64 -4.44 0.42
C LEU A 114 -4.35 -5.78 0.23
N GLU A 115 -4.38 -6.30 -0.98
CA GLU A 115 -4.95 -7.62 -1.29
C GLU A 115 -4.24 -8.72 -0.50
N GLU A 116 -2.91 -8.66 -0.38
CA GLU A 116 -2.10 -9.61 0.39
C GLU A 116 -2.40 -9.51 1.90
N LEU A 117 -2.45 -8.29 2.46
CA LEU A 117 -2.82 -8.07 3.87
C LEU A 117 -4.26 -8.52 4.19
N GLU A 118 -5.18 -8.25 3.26
CA GLU A 118 -6.56 -8.70 3.37
C GLU A 118 -6.63 -10.23 3.31
N MET A 119 -5.88 -10.85 2.40
CA MET A 119 -5.80 -12.31 2.29
C MET A 119 -5.19 -12.94 3.55
N GLU A 120 -4.11 -12.38 4.10
CA GLU A 120 -3.53 -12.84 5.37
C GLU A 120 -4.57 -12.82 6.49
N THR A 121 -5.37 -11.75 6.57
CA THR A 121 -6.46 -11.64 7.54
C THR A 121 -7.57 -12.66 7.29
N ARG A 122 -7.98 -12.87 6.02
CA ARG A 122 -8.99 -13.86 5.65
C ARG A 122 -8.53 -15.28 5.96
N MET A 123 -7.29 -15.63 5.63
CA MET A 123 -6.69 -16.94 5.92
C MET A 123 -6.61 -17.20 7.42
N ALA A 124 -6.32 -16.17 8.24
CA ALA A 124 -6.35 -16.30 9.70
C ALA A 124 -7.76 -16.59 10.27
N LEU A 125 -8.82 -16.33 9.50
CA LEU A 125 -10.21 -16.63 9.87
C LEU A 125 -10.69 -17.98 9.33
N VAL A 126 -9.94 -18.62 8.42
CA VAL A 126 -10.24 -19.97 7.93
C VAL A 126 -9.86 -20.97 9.02
N PRO A 127 -10.80 -21.76 9.57
CA PRO A 127 -10.48 -22.79 10.54
C PRO A 127 -9.55 -23.85 9.94
N ASP A 128 -8.64 -24.41 10.74
CA ASP A 128 -7.68 -25.45 10.30
C ASP A 128 -8.34 -26.73 9.70
N GLY A 129 -9.65 -26.92 9.93
CA GLY A 129 -10.45 -28.01 9.37
C GLY A 129 -11.46 -27.57 8.32
N TRP A 130 -11.24 -26.44 7.64
CA TRP A 130 -12.07 -26.04 6.50
C TRP A 130 -11.75 -26.97 5.32
N ASP A 131 -12.67 -27.89 5.02
CA ASP A 131 -12.56 -28.76 3.86
C ASP A 131 -12.60 -27.92 2.58
N ASP A 132 -11.58 -28.08 1.73
CA ASP A 132 -11.44 -27.32 0.48
C ASP A 132 -12.61 -27.67 -0.47
N PRO A 133 -13.48 -26.71 -0.83
CA PRO A 133 -14.60 -26.94 -1.74
C PRO A 133 -14.19 -27.52 -3.10
N SER A 134 -12.94 -27.31 -3.51
CA SER A 134 -12.40 -27.85 -4.75
C SER A 134 -12.18 -29.37 -4.71
N GLU A 135 -12.03 -29.98 -3.52
CA GLU A 135 -11.98 -31.43 -3.35
C GLU A 135 -13.36 -32.09 -3.48
N PHE A 136 -14.45 -31.36 -3.20
CA PHE A 136 -15.82 -31.86 -3.43
C PHE A 136 -16.27 -31.77 -4.90
N ALA A 137 -15.61 -30.92 -5.70
CA ALA A 137 -15.95 -30.73 -7.10
C ALA A 137 -15.52 -31.92 -7.99
N SER A 138 -14.58 -32.76 -7.55
CA SER A 138 -14.15 -33.95 -8.30
C SER A 138 -15.12 -35.14 -8.22
N ASP A 139 -16.08 -35.12 -7.30
CA ASP A 139 -17.08 -36.19 -7.15
C ASP A 139 -18.29 -36.02 -8.07
N PHE A 140 -18.39 -34.90 -8.78
CA PHE A 140 -19.43 -34.68 -9.78
C PHE A 140 -18.93 -35.11 -11.17
N VAL A 141 -18.91 -36.41 -11.42
CA VAL A 141 -18.85 -36.94 -12.79
C VAL A 141 -20.27 -36.85 -13.37
N PRO A 142 -20.54 -35.99 -14.37
CA PRO A 142 -21.84 -35.99 -15.03
C PRO A 142 -22.01 -37.34 -15.73
N ASP A 143 -23.14 -38.00 -15.48
CA ASP A 143 -23.54 -39.24 -16.16
C ASP A 143 -23.49 -38.99 -17.68
N GLU A 144 -22.65 -39.74 -18.40
CA GLU A 144 -22.48 -39.58 -19.84
C GLU A 144 -23.83 -39.75 -20.52
N ALA A 145 -24.29 -38.71 -21.21
CA ALA A 145 -25.47 -38.78 -22.06
C ALA A 145 -25.22 -39.82 -23.16
N VAL A 146 -25.85 -40.98 -23.04
CA VAL A 146 -25.98 -41.97 -24.11
C VAL A 146 -26.73 -41.27 -25.26
N ILE A 147 -26.00 -40.90 -26.30
CA ILE A 147 -26.58 -40.46 -27.56
C ILE A 147 -27.07 -41.72 -28.27
N ASP A 148 -28.39 -41.90 -28.32
CA ASP A 148 -29.04 -42.95 -29.12
C ASP A 148 -28.95 -42.56 -30.59
N GLU A 149 -28.15 -43.31 -31.37
CA GLU A 149 -27.82 -43.02 -32.77
C GLU A 149 -28.83 -43.63 -33.77
N ASP A 150 -30.00 -44.09 -33.32
CA ASP A 150 -31.05 -44.64 -34.21
C ASP A 150 -32.38 -43.89 -34.08
N ALA A 151 -32.46 -42.72 -34.70
CA ALA A 151 -33.74 -42.12 -35.09
C ALA A 151 -33.63 -41.24 -36.34
N ALA A 152 -33.84 -41.91 -37.49
CA ALA A 152 -34.28 -41.43 -38.81
C ALA A 152 -33.25 -40.80 -39.77
#